data_AF-A0A4R6QHE2-F1
#
_entry.id   AF-A0A4R6QHE2-F1
#
_cell.length_a   1.000
_cell.length_b   1.000
_cell.length_c   1.000
_cell.angle_alpha   90.00
_cell.angle_beta   90.00
_cell.angle_gamma   90.00
#
_symmetry.space_group_name_H-M   'P 1'
#
loop_
_entity.id
_entity.type
_entity.pdbx_description
1 polymer ?
#
loop_
_entity_poly.entity_id
_entity_poly.type
_entity_poly.pdbx_seq_one_letter_code
_entity_poly.pdbx_strand_id
1 'polypeptide(L)'
;MAFWGLTKNRAMRYIITLMLLCLSLGACDQDAVFNRFIPQPEAEEGKAIIALVAARDFSAVEQRVEPLLREPALRSKLQDIANQFPDGQPRSISTIGAHVLKSATDETYNLTYEYEFPSAWVVANVVLQRKAGELLVAGLQAQSLSQSQRAMNAFTFNAKGPIHYIFLILACAVPALIVVALVICIRTPIPRRKWLWCLFIALGFMQFTLNWTTGQWGVQPLSFMLLGAGFSQGSPYGPHMLMFSLPIGAIVFLLGRRSFRANAA
;
A
#
# COMPACT_ATOMS: atom_id res chain seq x y z
N MET A 1 -30.96 13.14 -30.64
CA MET A 1 -31.55 13.86 -29.49
C MET A 1 -32.09 12.85 -28.46
N ALA A 2 -31.23 12.28 -27.61
CA ALA A 2 -31.67 11.33 -26.57
C ALA A 2 -30.72 11.30 -25.36
N PHE A 3 -30.19 12.45 -24.93
CA PHE A 3 -29.31 12.54 -23.75
C PHE A 3 -29.94 13.32 -22.57
N TRP A 4 -31.22 13.70 -22.68
CA TRP A 4 -31.85 14.67 -21.77
C TRP A 4 -32.91 14.06 -20.82
N GLY A 5 -32.84 12.74 -20.58
CA GLY A 5 -33.78 12.02 -19.70
C GLY A 5 -33.24 11.62 -18.32
N LEU A 6 -31.91 11.58 -18.14
CA LEU A 6 -31.28 10.99 -16.94
C LEU A 6 -31.12 11.97 -15.75
N THR A 7 -31.40 13.27 -15.94
CA THR A 7 -31.07 14.33 -14.97
C THR A 7 -32.22 14.75 -14.04
N LYS A 8 -33.44 14.23 -14.21
CA LYS A 8 -34.59 14.61 -13.35
C LYS A 8 -34.52 14.05 -11.93
N ASN A 9 -33.70 13.02 -11.68
CA ASN A 9 -33.53 12.50 -10.33
C ASN A 9 -32.50 13.33 -9.56
N ARG A 10 -32.97 14.14 -8.59
CA ARG A 10 -32.10 14.87 -7.63
C ARG A 10 -31.03 13.95 -7.02
N ALA A 11 -31.37 12.67 -6.81
CA ALA A 11 -30.47 11.60 -6.37
C ALA A 11 -29.26 11.38 -7.30
N MET A 12 -29.49 11.36 -8.61
CA MET A 12 -28.45 11.13 -9.62
C MET A 12 -27.48 12.31 -9.64
N ARG A 13 -27.99 13.54 -9.45
CA ARG A 13 -27.17 14.75 -9.36
C ARG A 13 -26.22 14.69 -8.15
N TYR A 14 -26.70 14.31 -6.96
CA TYR A 14 -25.83 14.17 -5.78
C TYR A 14 -24.78 13.06 -5.92
N ILE A 15 -25.11 11.93 -6.54
CA ILE A 15 -24.15 10.85 -6.81
C ILE A 15 -23.04 11.33 -7.75
N ILE A 16 -23.41 12.04 -8.82
CA ILE A 16 -22.45 12.60 -9.78
C ILE A 16 -21.57 13.65 -9.10
N THR A 17 -22.14 14.55 -8.29
CA THR A 17 -21.36 15.56 -7.55
C THR A 17 -20.39 14.91 -6.55
N LEU A 18 -20.82 13.85 -5.85
CA LEU A 18 -19.94 13.12 -4.92
C LEU A 18 -18.80 12.40 -5.65
N MET A 19 -19.07 11.76 -6.79
CA MET A 19 -18.03 11.14 -7.62
C MET A 19 -17.02 12.18 -8.13
N LEU A 20 -17.49 13.33 -8.62
CA LEU A 20 -16.63 14.42 -9.08
C LEU A 20 -15.77 15.02 -7.96
N LEU A 21 -16.34 15.15 -6.75
CA LEU A 21 -15.59 15.60 -5.57
C LEU A 21 -14.49 14.59 -5.18
N CYS A 22 -14.81 13.29 -5.17
CA CYS A 22 -13.82 12.24 -4.92
C CYS A 22 -12.70 12.21 -5.98
N LEU A 23 -13.01 12.48 -7.25
CA LEU A 23 -12.03 12.59 -8.33
C LEU A 23 -11.05 13.76 -8.12
N SER A 24 -11.51 14.88 -7.56
CA SER A 24 -10.64 16.05 -7.31
C SER A 24 -9.63 15.87 -6.16
N LEU A 25 -9.84 14.89 -5.27
CA LEU A 25 -8.96 14.62 -4.14
C LEU A 25 -7.78 13.69 -4.48
N GLY A 26 -7.73 13.14 -5.70
CA GLY A 26 -6.71 12.17 -6.12
C GLY A 26 -5.33 12.75 -6.50
N ALA A 27 -5.17 14.07 -6.55
CA ALA A 27 -3.95 14.72 -7.04
C ALA A 27 -2.86 14.95 -5.98
N CYS A 28 -2.77 14.08 -4.97
CA CYS A 28 -1.72 14.19 -3.95
C CYS A 28 -0.37 13.75 -4.53
N ASP A 29 0.64 14.62 -4.48
CA ASP A 29 2.02 14.28 -4.82
C ASP A 29 2.60 13.35 -3.75
N GLN A 30 2.50 12.04 -4.01
CA GLN A 30 2.92 11.00 -3.08
C GLN A 30 4.44 11.01 -2.83
N ASP A 31 5.23 11.42 -3.82
CA ASP A 31 6.69 11.49 -3.71
C ASP A 31 7.09 12.62 -2.75
N ALA A 32 6.46 13.80 -2.86
CA ALA A 32 6.70 14.91 -1.95
C ALA A 32 6.32 14.58 -0.50
N VAL A 33 5.22 13.86 -0.29
CA VAL A 33 4.82 13.41 1.05
C VAL A 33 5.82 12.40 1.60
N PHE A 34 6.20 11.39 0.80
CA PHE A 34 7.17 10.36 1.19
C PHE A 34 8.52 10.96 1.60
N ASN A 35 9.04 11.91 0.81
CA ASN A 35 10.35 12.54 1.05
C ASN A 35 10.44 13.29 2.40
N ARG A 36 9.32 13.76 2.95
CA ARG A 36 9.29 14.42 4.28
C ARG A 36 9.48 13.45 5.44
N PHE A 37 9.19 12.16 5.24
CA PHE A 37 9.32 11.13 6.28
C PHE A 37 10.68 10.43 6.26
N ILE A 38 11.54 10.74 5.29
CA ILE A 38 12.88 10.18 5.20
C ILE A 38 13.79 10.88 6.23
N PRO A 39 14.41 10.13 7.17
CA PRO A 39 15.44 10.67 8.05
C PRO A 39 16.72 10.89 7.24
N GLN A 40 16.91 12.12 6.73
CA GLN A 40 17.96 12.43 5.76
C GLN A 40 19.39 12.09 6.24
N PRO A 41 19.81 12.39 7.50
CA PRO A 41 21.15 12.07 7.96
C PRO A 41 21.45 10.57 7.92
N GLU A 42 20.56 9.75 8.46
CA GLU A 42 20.66 8.30 8.45
C GLU A 42 20.53 7.72 7.04
N ALA A 43 19.72 8.35 6.18
CA ALA A 43 19.57 7.97 4.78
C ALA A 43 20.88 8.15 4.00
N GLU A 44 21.61 9.25 4.18
CA GLU A 44 22.91 9.46 3.54
C GLU A 44 23.98 8.52 4.11
N GLU A 45 23.96 8.25 5.42
CA GLU A 45 24.87 7.29 6.04
C GLU A 45 24.65 5.86 5.51
N GLY A 46 23.38 5.45 5.36
CA GLY A 46 23.04 4.17 4.77
C GLY A 46 23.49 4.04 3.30
N LYS A 47 23.38 5.11 2.49
CA LYS A 47 23.95 5.14 1.12
C LYS A 47 25.46 4.97 1.14
N ALA A 48 26.15 5.66 2.04
CA ALA A 48 27.61 5.57 2.16
C ALA A 48 28.05 4.14 2.54
N ILE A 49 27.34 3.47 3.45
CA ILE A 49 27.62 2.08 3.82
C ILE A 49 27.43 1.14 2.63
N ILE A 50 26.36 1.29 1.86
CA ILE A 50 26.12 0.47 0.66
C ILE A 50 27.19 0.73 -0.40
N ALA A 51 27.63 1.98 -0.57
CA ALA A 51 28.72 2.32 -1.49
C ALA A 51 30.03 1.62 -1.11
N LEU A 52 30.36 1.50 0.18
CA LEU A 52 31.52 0.74 0.65
C LEU A 52 31.41 -0.75 0.31
N VAL A 53 30.23 -1.35 0.49
CA VAL A 53 29.98 -2.75 0.12
C VAL A 53 30.12 -2.95 -1.39
N ALA A 54 29.52 -2.07 -2.20
CA ALA A 54 29.64 -2.12 -3.66
C ALA A 54 31.09 -1.94 -4.14
N ALA A 55 31.87 -1.09 -3.46
CA ALA A 55 33.29 -0.90 -3.70
C ALA A 55 34.20 -2.02 -3.14
N ARG A 56 33.60 -3.04 -2.48
CA ARG A 56 34.29 -4.16 -1.82
C ARG A 56 35.25 -3.74 -0.69
N ASP A 57 35.03 -2.56 -0.09
CA ASP A 57 35.74 -2.13 1.13
C ASP A 57 35.05 -2.70 2.38
N PHE A 58 35.20 -4.01 2.57
CA PHE A 58 34.56 -4.71 3.67
C PHE A 58 35.15 -4.33 5.04
N SER A 59 36.41 -3.92 5.10
CA SER A 59 37.07 -3.47 6.33
C SER A 59 36.35 -2.31 7.00
N ALA A 60 35.96 -1.29 6.21
CA ALA A 60 35.25 -0.14 6.73
C ALA A 60 33.82 -0.48 7.22
N VAL A 61 33.18 -1.45 6.56
CA VAL A 61 31.82 -1.91 6.93
C VAL A 61 31.87 -2.77 8.19
N GLU A 62 32.80 -3.71 8.30
CA GLU A 62 32.97 -4.62 9.45
C GLU A 62 33.12 -3.87 10.78
N GLN A 63 33.78 -2.70 10.79
CA GLN A 63 33.92 -1.86 11.98
C GLN A 63 32.60 -1.22 12.46
N ARG A 64 31.66 -1.02 11.54
CA ARG A 64 30.35 -0.38 11.81
C ARG A 64 29.23 -1.40 12.03
N VAL A 65 29.47 -2.67 11.71
CA VAL A 65 28.52 -3.75 11.98
C VAL A 65 28.38 -3.95 13.49
N GLU A 66 27.15 -4.19 13.92
CA GLU A 66 26.84 -4.48 15.33
C GLU A 66 27.71 -5.65 15.84
N PRO A 67 28.30 -5.56 17.05
CA PRO A 67 29.21 -6.59 17.55
C PRO A 67 28.65 -8.01 17.51
N LEU A 68 27.34 -8.17 17.73
CA LEU A 68 26.64 -9.46 17.69
C LEU A 68 26.62 -10.10 16.30
N LEU A 69 26.80 -9.32 15.24
CA LEU A 69 26.76 -9.78 13.84
C LEU A 69 28.15 -9.97 13.22
N ARG A 70 29.23 -9.72 13.99
CA ARG A 70 30.63 -9.91 13.56
C ARG A 70 31.03 -11.39 13.63
N GLU A 71 30.30 -12.22 12.90
CA GLU A 71 30.58 -13.64 12.75
C GLU A 71 31.74 -13.87 11.76
N PRO A 72 32.45 -15.01 11.83
CA PRO A 72 33.49 -15.35 10.85
C PRO A 72 33.02 -15.34 9.40
N ALA A 73 31.72 -15.59 9.16
CA ALA A 73 31.10 -15.59 7.84
C ALA A 73 30.64 -14.19 7.36
N LEU A 74 30.85 -13.12 8.14
CA LEU A 74 30.40 -11.77 7.77
C LEU A 74 30.99 -11.33 6.43
N ARG A 75 32.30 -11.55 6.23
CA ARG A 75 33.00 -11.12 5.02
C ARG A 75 32.49 -11.84 3.76
N SER A 76 32.18 -13.13 3.85
CA SER A 76 31.59 -13.86 2.72
C SER A 76 30.18 -13.38 2.41
N LYS A 77 29.36 -13.09 3.43
CA LYS A 77 28.02 -12.49 3.24
C LYS A 77 28.11 -11.11 2.58
N LEU A 78 29.06 -10.25 3.00
CA LEU A 78 29.30 -8.95 2.36
C LEU A 78 29.74 -9.11 0.91
N GLN A 79 30.56 -10.14 0.62
CA GLN A 79 30.97 -10.46 -0.74
C GLN A 79 29.77 -10.90 -1.62
N ASP A 80 28.84 -11.69 -1.08
CA ASP A 80 27.62 -12.10 -1.78
C ASP A 80 26.70 -10.90 -2.08
N ILE A 81 26.61 -9.96 -1.15
CA ILE A 81 25.88 -8.70 -1.35
C ILE A 81 26.56 -7.84 -2.42
N ALA A 82 27.88 -7.69 -2.37
CA ALA A 82 28.63 -6.92 -3.36
C ALA A 82 28.49 -7.49 -4.79
N ASN A 83 28.36 -8.82 -4.91
CA ASN A 83 28.15 -9.49 -6.19
C ASN A 83 26.78 -9.18 -6.84
N GLN A 84 25.83 -8.58 -6.11
CA GLN A 84 24.55 -8.12 -6.67
C GLN A 84 24.70 -6.80 -7.45
N PHE A 85 25.79 -6.07 -7.24
CA PHE A 85 26.03 -4.79 -7.90
C PHE A 85 26.78 -4.99 -9.22
N PRO A 86 26.26 -4.47 -10.34
CA PRO A 86 27.00 -4.41 -11.59
C PRO A 86 28.26 -3.54 -11.46
N ASP A 87 29.23 -3.78 -12.35
CA ASP A 87 30.40 -2.91 -12.46
C ASP A 87 30.01 -1.50 -12.93
N GLY A 88 30.74 -0.51 -12.42
CA GLY A 88 30.56 0.91 -12.77
C GLY A 88 29.73 1.70 -11.76
N GLN A 89 29.46 2.96 -12.08
CA GLN A 89 28.68 3.84 -11.21
C GLN A 89 27.18 3.79 -11.58
N PRO A 90 26.28 3.90 -10.60
CA PRO A 90 24.86 4.04 -10.85
C PRO A 90 24.56 5.36 -11.57
N ARG A 91 23.58 5.34 -12.48
CA ARG A 91 23.01 6.54 -13.12
C ARG A 91 22.20 7.38 -12.13
N SER A 92 21.48 6.71 -11.24
CA SER A 92 20.66 7.35 -10.23
C SER A 92 20.56 6.48 -8.98
N ILE A 93 20.38 7.13 -7.83
CA ILE A 93 20.15 6.47 -6.54
C ILE A 93 18.95 7.15 -5.90
N SER A 94 17.89 6.37 -5.62
CA SER A 94 16.66 6.87 -5.03
C SER A 94 16.34 6.12 -3.74
N THR A 95 15.92 6.82 -2.69
CA THR A 95 15.35 6.19 -1.50
C THR A 95 13.92 5.77 -1.81
N ILE A 96 13.62 4.48 -1.71
CA ILE A 96 12.30 3.91 -2.07
C ILE A 96 11.54 3.33 -0.87
N GLY A 97 12.20 3.26 0.30
CA GLY A 97 11.59 2.87 1.57
C GLY A 97 12.33 3.50 2.76
N ALA A 98 11.57 3.96 3.74
CA ALA A 98 12.09 4.45 5.01
C ALA A 98 11.10 4.10 6.12
N HIS A 99 11.54 3.32 7.10
CA HIS A 99 10.77 2.99 8.28
C HIS A 99 11.62 3.25 9.52
N VAL A 100 11.09 4.06 10.45
CA VAL A 100 11.75 4.36 11.72
C VAL A 100 10.94 3.74 12.86
N LEU A 101 11.59 2.87 13.63
CA LEU A 101 11.03 2.32 14.86
C LEU A 101 11.78 2.93 16.04
N LYS A 102 11.07 3.68 16.88
CA LYS A 102 11.61 4.24 18.11
C LYS A 102 11.13 3.41 19.30
N SER A 103 12.05 2.99 20.14
CA SER A 103 11.78 2.38 21.44
C SER A 103 12.30 3.30 22.56
N ALA A 104 12.11 2.89 23.82
CA ALA A 104 12.55 3.71 24.96
C ALA A 104 14.08 3.90 25.03
N THR A 105 14.85 2.97 24.47
CA THR A 105 16.32 2.96 24.55
C THR A 105 17.00 3.05 23.20
N ASP A 106 16.36 2.54 22.15
CA ASP A 106 16.98 2.33 20.84
C ASP A 106 16.10 2.90 19.71
N GLU A 107 16.75 3.38 18.66
CA GLU A 107 16.09 3.75 17.41
C GLU A 107 16.60 2.84 16.29
N THR A 108 15.68 2.27 15.51
CA THR A 108 16.01 1.43 14.35
C THR A 108 15.50 2.10 13.08
N TYR A 109 16.38 2.20 12.09
CA TYR A 109 16.15 2.79 10.79
C TYR A 109 16.27 1.70 9.74
N ASN A 110 15.16 1.37 9.08
CA ASN A 110 15.13 0.43 7.98
C ASN A 110 14.95 1.23 6.67
N LEU A 111 16.02 1.29 5.88
CA LEU A 111 16.15 2.16 4.73
C LEU A 111 16.39 1.33 3.48
N THR A 112 15.59 1.57 2.45
CA THR A 112 15.68 0.86 1.17
C THR A 112 15.95 1.85 0.06
N TYR A 113 16.94 1.53 -0.76
CA TYR A 113 17.37 2.33 -1.89
C TYR A 113 17.28 1.51 -3.17
N GLU A 114 17.04 2.21 -4.26
CA GLU A 114 17.07 1.70 -5.60
C GLU A 114 18.19 2.39 -6.37
N TYR A 115 19.07 1.58 -6.95
CA TYR A 115 20.19 2.00 -7.77
C TYR A 115 19.87 1.64 -9.22
N GLU A 116 19.91 2.63 -10.10
CA GLU A 116 19.79 2.43 -11.53
C GLU A 116 21.18 2.28 -12.14
N PHE A 117 21.46 1.16 -12.80
CA PHE A 117 22.65 0.96 -13.61
C PHE A 117 22.29 0.94 -15.09
N PRO A 118 23.26 1.12 -16.01
CA PRO A 118 23.00 1.01 -17.45
C PRO A 118 22.36 -0.30 -17.90
N SER A 119 22.66 -1.41 -17.22
CA SER A 119 22.25 -2.77 -17.61
C SER A 119 21.33 -3.47 -16.61
N ALA A 120 21.12 -2.92 -15.41
CA ALA A 120 20.34 -3.55 -14.34
C ALA A 120 19.84 -2.53 -13.32
N TRP A 121 18.98 -2.97 -12.42
CA TRP A 121 18.58 -2.25 -11.23
C TRP A 121 19.04 -3.03 -10.00
N VAL A 122 19.36 -2.34 -8.91
CA VAL A 122 19.68 -2.99 -7.62
C VAL A 122 18.85 -2.36 -6.54
N VAL A 123 18.14 -3.19 -5.77
CA VAL A 123 17.49 -2.75 -4.54
C VAL A 123 18.33 -3.20 -3.37
N ALA A 124 18.80 -2.23 -2.61
CA ALA A 124 19.63 -2.43 -1.44
C ALA A 124 18.90 -1.92 -0.20
N ASN A 125 18.94 -2.71 0.86
CA ASN A 125 18.36 -2.37 2.14
C ASN A 125 19.42 -2.40 3.22
N VAL A 126 19.38 -1.40 4.10
CA VAL A 126 20.23 -1.30 5.28
C VAL A 126 19.35 -1.08 6.50
N VAL A 127 19.68 -1.80 7.57
CA VAL A 127 19.11 -1.60 8.89
C VAL A 127 20.19 -0.98 9.75
N LEU A 128 19.94 0.25 10.20
CA LEU A 128 20.80 0.98 11.12
C LEU A 128 20.13 1.01 12.50
N GLN A 129 20.89 0.77 13.55
CA GLN A 129 20.40 0.84 14.92
C GLN A 129 21.25 1.83 15.70
N ARG A 130 20.57 2.81 16.32
CA ARG A 130 21.20 3.76 17.22
C ARG A 130 21.20 3.17 18.64
N LYS A 131 22.37 2.85 19.16
CA LYS A 131 22.59 2.37 20.54
C LYS A 131 23.63 3.23 21.23
N ALA A 132 23.29 3.73 22.42
CA ALA A 132 24.20 4.57 23.22
C ALA A 132 24.79 5.78 22.45
N GLY A 133 24.05 6.33 21.49
CA GLY A 133 24.49 7.45 20.65
C GLY A 133 25.22 7.06 19.36
N GLU A 134 25.70 5.83 19.25
CA GLU A 134 26.38 5.30 18.06
C GLU A 134 25.38 4.66 17.09
N LEU A 135 25.58 4.87 15.79
CA LEU A 135 24.78 4.25 14.73
C LEU A 135 25.54 3.04 14.17
N LEU A 136 24.99 1.86 14.36
CA LEU A 136 25.59 0.58 13.95
C LEU A 136 24.74 -0.09 12.88
N VAL A 137 25.40 -0.86 12.02
CA VAL A 137 24.75 -1.65 10.98
C VAL A 137 24.24 -2.96 11.60
N ALA A 138 22.93 -3.08 11.68
CA ALA A 138 22.21 -4.26 12.18
C ALA A 138 21.75 -5.19 11.04
N GLY A 139 21.83 -4.76 9.78
CA GLY A 139 21.47 -5.60 8.64
C GLY A 139 21.80 -4.95 7.31
N LEU A 140 22.16 -5.78 6.33
CA LEU A 140 22.40 -5.40 4.95
C LEU A 140 21.88 -6.50 4.03
N GLN A 141 21.22 -6.11 2.95
CA GLN A 141 20.87 -7.00 1.85
C GLN A 141 20.84 -6.22 0.55
N ALA A 142 21.10 -6.90 -0.56
CA ALA A 142 20.89 -6.35 -1.89
C ALA A 142 20.33 -7.43 -2.82
N GLN A 143 19.61 -6.99 -3.84
CA GLN A 143 19.09 -7.86 -4.88
C GLN A 143 19.16 -7.14 -6.22
N SER A 144 19.73 -7.81 -7.23
CA SER A 144 19.67 -7.35 -8.62
C SER A 144 18.30 -7.62 -9.24
N LEU A 145 17.80 -6.66 -10.01
CA LEU A 145 16.50 -6.64 -10.65
C LEU A 145 16.65 -6.22 -12.12
N SER A 146 15.77 -6.69 -12.99
CA SER A 146 15.78 -6.34 -14.41
C SER A 146 15.13 -4.99 -14.73
N GLN A 147 14.36 -4.45 -13.78
CA GLN A 147 13.59 -3.21 -13.92
C GLN A 147 13.37 -2.56 -12.55
N SER A 148 12.96 -1.29 -12.54
CA SER A 148 12.68 -0.55 -11.31
C SER A 148 11.46 -1.10 -10.57
N GLN A 149 11.41 -0.87 -9.26
CA GLN A 149 10.29 -1.18 -8.37
C GLN A 149 9.01 -0.50 -8.82
N ARG A 150 9.10 0.77 -9.27
CA ARG A 150 7.95 1.50 -9.81
C ARG A 150 7.39 0.83 -11.07
N ALA A 151 8.24 0.31 -11.95
CA ALA A 151 7.80 -0.41 -13.14
C ALA A 151 7.19 -1.78 -12.80
N MET A 152 7.83 -2.54 -11.91
CA MET A 152 7.30 -3.85 -11.46
C MET A 152 5.95 -3.73 -10.76
N ASN A 153 5.77 -2.70 -9.94
CA ASN A 153 4.57 -2.48 -9.15
C ASN A 153 3.51 -1.60 -9.83
N ALA A 154 3.72 -1.23 -11.09
CA ALA A 154 2.78 -0.39 -11.83
C ALA A 154 1.38 -1.02 -11.89
N PHE A 155 0.35 -0.18 -11.75
CA PHE A 155 -1.04 -0.60 -11.93
C PHE A 155 -1.36 -0.81 -13.42
N THR A 156 -0.99 -1.97 -13.94
CA THR A 156 -1.25 -2.39 -15.33
C THR A 156 -2.20 -3.57 -15.39
N PHE A 157 -2.94 -3.67 -16.49
CA PHE A 157 -3.81 -4.80 -16.82
C PHE A 157 -3.09 -5.89 -17.62
N ASN A 158 -1.86 -5.63 -18.08
CA ASN A 158 -1.10 -6.59 -18.87
C ASN A 158 -0.66 -7.79 -18.00
N ALA A 159 -0.74 -9.00 -18.56
CA ALA A 159 -0.30 -10.25 -17.95
C ALA A 159 -0.91 -10.55 -16.57
N LYS A 160 -2.13 -10.06 -16.28
CA LYS A 160 -2.84 -10.34 -15.02
C LYS A 160 -3.72 -11.58 -15.13
N GLY A 161 -3.71 -12.40 -14.08
CA GLY A 161 -4.56 -13.59 -13.98
C GLY A 161 -6.02 -13.27 -13.60
N PRO A 162 -6.96 -14.21 -13.78
CA PRO A 162 -8.40 -14.00 -13.53
C PRO A 162 -8.75 -13.43 -12.15
N ILE A 163 -8.00 -13.81 -11.10
CA ILE A 163 -8.22 -13.33 -9.73
C ILE A 163 -8.12 -11.80 -9.61
N HIS A 164 -7.26 -11.16 -10.39
CA HIS A 164 -7.10 -9.70 -10.39
C HIS A 164 -8.39 -9.01 -10.84
N TYR A 165 -8.98 -9.50 -11.92
CA TYR A 165 -10.22 -8.94 -12.47
C TYR A 165 -11.41 -9.22 -11.56
N ILE A 166 -11.48 -10.39 -10.92
CA ILE A 166 -12.53 -10.69 -9.92
C ILE A 166 -12.46 -9.69 -8.76
N PHE A 167 -11.26 -9.48 -8.19
CA PHE A 167 -11.07 -8.51 -7.11
C PHE A 167 -11.40 -7.09 -7.55
N LEU A 168 -11.00 -6.70 -8.77
CA LEU A 168 -11.31 -5.37 -9.31
C LEU A 168 -12.82 -5.17 -9.46
N ILE A 169 -13.53 -6.16 -10.03
CA ILE A 169 -14.99 -6.11 -10.19
C ILE A 169 -15.66 -6.01 -8.81
N LEU A 170 -15.24 -6.82 -7.84
CA LEU A 170 -15.81 -6.79 -6.49
C LEU A 170 -15.51 -5.48 -5.75
N ALA A 171 -14.28 -4.95 -5.87
CA ALA A 171 -13.89 -3.67 -5.30
C ALA A 171 -14.72 -2.50 -5.88
N CYS A 172 -15.25 -2.62 -7.09
CA CYS A 172 -16.19 -1.63 -7.65
C CYS A 172 -17.67 -1.95 -7.33
N ALA A 173 -18.07 -3.22 -7.41
CA ALA A 173 -19.46 -3.64 -7.27
C ALA A 173 -19.98 -3.52 -5.83
N VAL A 174 -19.14 -3.86 -4.84
CA VAL A 174 -19.49 -3.77 -3.41
C VAL A 174 -19.85 -2.34 -2.98
N PRO A 175 -18.99 -1.31 -3.19
CA PRO A 175 -19.34 0.05 -2.80
C PRO A 175 -20.55 0.56 -3.59
N ALA A 176 -20.69 0.20 -4.87
CA ALA A 176 -21.87 0.56 -5.66
C ALA A 176 -23.16 -0.02 -5.05
N LEU A 177 -23.15 -1.30 -4.66
CA LEU A 177 -24.28 -1.95 -3.99
C LEU A 177 -24.61 -1.27 -2.66
N ILE A 178 -23.60 -0.96 -1.85
CA ILE A 178 -23.77 -0.28 -0.56
C ILE A 178 -24.39 1.11 -0.77
N VAL A 179 -23.89 1.90 -1.71
CA VAL A 179 -24.45 3.23 -2.01
C VAL A 179 -25.90 3.13 -2.48
N VAL A 180 -26.22 2.19 -3.38
CA VAL A 180 -27.60 1.95 -3.83
C VAL A 180 -28.50 1.56 -2.65
N ALA A 181 -28.06 0.62 -1.81
CA ALA A 181 -28.79 0.19 -0.63
C ALA A 181 -29.01 1.32 0.38
N LEU A 182 -28.01 2.16 0.63
CA LEU A 182 -28.11 3.35 1.49
C LEU A 182 -29.16 4.33 0.95
N VAL A 183 -29.09 4.64 -0.34
CA VAL A 183 -30.05 5.54 -0.99
C VAL A 183 -31.49 4.99 -0.88
N ILE A 184 -31.67 3.68 -1.08
CA ILE A 184 -32.98 3.03 -0.92
C ILE A 184 -33.42 3.03 0.55
N CYS A 185 -32.52 2.77 1.49
CA CYS A 185 -32.80 2.80 2.93
C CYS A 185 -33.26 4.20 3.37
N ILE A 186 -32.53 5.24 2.97
CA ILE A 186 -32.88 6.63 3.27
C ILE A 186 -34.24 7.01 2.68
N ARG A 187 -34.66 6.44 1.55
CA ARG A 187 -36.00 6.67 0.98
C ARG A 187 -37.10 5.77 1.53
N THR A 188 -36.76 4.67 2.18
CA THR A 188 -37.77 3.75 2.73
C THR A 188 -38.29 4.32 4.06
N PRO A 189 -39.62 4.42 4.25
CA PRO A 189 -40.19 4.82 5.54
C PRO A 189 -39.97 3.66 6.52
N ILE A 190 -39.01 3.83 7.43
CA ILE A 190 -38.68 2.85 8.48
C ILE A 190 -39.00 3.53 9.82
N PRO A 191 -39.96 3.02 10.60
CA PRO A 191 -40.52 3.75 11.73
C PRO A 191 -39.57 3.90 12.93
N ARG A 192 -38.62 2.96 13.12
CA ARG A 192 -37.66 3.01 14.24
C ARG A 192 -36.24 2.61 13.81
N ARG A 193 -35.24 3.24 14.43
CA ARG A 193 -33.81 2.88 14.33
C ARG A 193 -33.23 2.86 12.91
N LYS A 194 -33.77 3.70 12.01
CA LYS A 194 -33.30 3.82 10.63
C LYS A 194 -31.80 4.13 10.52
N TRP A 195 -31.27 4.92 11.44
CA TRP A 195 -29.85 5.27 11.47
C TRP A 195 -28.95 4.04 11.71
N LEU A 196 -29.38 3.07 12.53
CA LEU A 196 -28.65 1.81 12.73
C LEU A 196 -28.62 0.96 11.46
N TRP A 197 -29.72 0.97 10.67
CA TRP A 197 -29.74 0.33 9.36
C TRP A 197 -28.79 1.01 8.38
N CYS A 198 -28.76 2.34 8.34
CA CYS A 198 -27.79 3.06 7.50
C CYS A 198 -26.34 2.70 7.90
N LEU A 199 -26.02 2.68 9.19
CA LEU A 199 -24.69 2.29 9.67
C LEU A 199 -24.36 0.84 9.27
N PHE A 200 -25.30 -0.08 9.50
CA PHE A 200 -25.10 -1.51 9.17
C PHE A 200 -24.91 -1.74 7.67
N ILE A 201 -25.63 -1.00 6.81
CA ILE A 201 -25.45 -1.07 5.35
C ILE A 201 -24.11 -0.46 4.93
N ALA A 202 -23.68 0.63 5.56
CA ALA A 202 -22.44 1.31 5.22
C ALA A 202 -21.19 0.49 5.57
N LEU A 203 -21.29 -0.44 6.51
CA LEU A 203 -20.21 -1.32 6.92
C LEU A 203 -20.20 -2.61 6.09
N GLY A 204 -19.06 -2.89 5.48
CA GLY A 204 -18.73 -4.22 4.98
C GLY A 204 -17.93 -5.01 6.02
N PHE A 205 -18.13 -6.34 6.02
CA PHE A 205 -17.61 -7.27 7.01
C PHE A 205 -16.66 -8.25 6.35
N MET A 206 -15.61 -8.65 7.05
CA MET A 206 -14.56 -9.56 6.53
C MET A 206 -13.88 -9.01 5.28
N GLN A 207 -12.61 -8.64 5.45
CA GLN A 207 -11.84 -8.02 4.39
C GLN A 207 -11.09 -9.07 3.58
N PHE A 208 -11.15 -8.92 2.26
CA PHE A 208 -10.27 -9.59 1.31
C PHE A 208 -9.30 -8.57 0.76
N THR A 209 -8.04 -8.95 0.63
CA THR A 209 -6.98 -8.10 0.08
C THR A 209 -6.26 -8.84 -1.04
N LEU A 210 -5.85 -8.13 -2.08
CA LEU A 210 -5.07 -8.65 -3.20
C LEU A 210 -3.90 -7.71 -3.49
N ASN A 211 -2.70 -8.27 -3.55
CA ASN A 211 -1.54 -7.62 -4.15
C ASN A 211 -1.66 -7.64 -5.68
N TRP A 212 -1.83 -6.47 -6.29
CA TRP A 212 -2.03 -6.34 -7.74
C TRP A 212 -0.81 -6.78 -8.56
N THR A 213 0.39 -6.70 -8.00
CA THR A 213 1.63 -7.11 -8.68
C THR A 213 1.69 -8.62 -8.80
N THR A 214 1.51 -9.33 -7.67
CA THR A 214 1.80 -10.76 -7.56
C THR A 214 0.57 -11.66 -7.65
N GLY A 215 -0.63 -11.12 -7.45
CA GLY A 215 -1.87 -11.90 -7.33
C GLY A 215 -2.02 -12.62 -5.99
N GLN A 216 -1.10 -12.42 -5.04
CA GLN A 216 -1.26 -12.93 -3.68
C GLN A 216 -2.43 -12.25 -3.00
N TRP A 217 -3.31 -13.04 -2.40
CA TRP A 217 -4.48 -12.53 -1.70
C TRP A 217 -4.57 -13.10 -0.30
N GLY A 218 -5.31 -12.41 0.56
CA GLY A 218 -5.52 -12.81 1.94
C GLY A 218 -6.92 -12.42 2.42
N VAL A 219 -7.28 -12.96 3.57
CA VAL A 219 -8.55 -12.69 4.25
C VAL A 219 -8.28 -12.28 5.67
N GLN A 220 -8.96 -11.22 6.11
CA GLN A 220 -9.02 -10.80 7.50
C GLN A 220 -10.47 -10.92 7.98
N PRO A 221 -10.83 -12.03 8.67
CA PRO A 221 -12.21 -12.32 9.06
C PRO A 221 -12.82 -11.24 9.95
N LEU A 222 -12.04 -10.75 10.92
CA LEU A 222 -12.44 -9.68 11.82
C LEU A 222 -11.92 -8.33 11.30
N SER A 223 -12.62 -7.77 10.33
CA SER A 223 -12.37 -6.45 9.78
C SER A 223 -13.69 -5.79 9.37
N PHE A 224 -13.75 -4.47 9.51
CA PHE A 224 -14.88 -3.65 9.10
C PHE A 224 -14.38 -2.55 8.16
N MET A 225 -15.03 -2.40 7.00
CA MET A 225 -14.66 -1.39 6.02
C MET A 225 -15.86 -0.51 5.70
N LEU A 226 -15.68 0.80 5.78
CA LEU A 226 -16.68 1.74 5.31
C LEU A 226 -16.80 1.64 3.78
N LEU A 227 -18.02 1.51 3.27
CA LEU A 227 -18.34 1.27 1.85
C LEU A 227 -17.75 -0.03 1.25
N GLY A 228 -17.19 -0.90 2.08
CA GLY A 228 -16.83 -2.26 1.72
C GLY A 228 -15.76 -2.43 0.65
N ALA A 229 -14.99 -1.39 0.32
CA ALA A 229 -13.85 -1.49 -0.59
C ALA A 229 -12.74 -0.50 -0.24
N GLY A 230 -11.53 -0.80 -0.70
CA GLY A 230 -10.36 0.02 -0.45
C GLY A 230 -9.27 -0.18 -1.50
N PHE A 231 -8.43 0.83 -1.62
CA PHE A 231 -7.22 0.83 -2.42
C PHE A 231 -6.11 1.45 -1.59
N SER A 232 -4.95 0.81 -1.52
CA SER A 232 -3.80 1.37 -0.82
C SER A 232 -2.49 1.05 -1.51
N GLN A 233 -1.52 1.92 -1.32
CA GLN A 233 -0.13 1.72 -1.72
C GLN A 233 0.74 2.18 -0.56
N GLY A 234 1.62 1.31 -0.04
CA GLY A 234 2.43 1.62 1.15
C GLY A 234 3.52 2.67 0.92
N SER A 235 4.00 2.77 -0.32
CA SER A 235 4.92 3.81 -0.80
C SER A 235 4.73 3.99 -2.31
N PRO A 236 5.22 5.08 -2.93
CA PRO A 236 5.13 5.29 -4.37
C PRO A 236 5.79 4.19 -5.23
N TYR A 237 6.58 3.32 -4.60
CA TYR A 237 7.32 2.23 -5.22
C TYR A 237 6.75 0.84 -4.88
N GLY A 238 5.84 0.76 -3.90
CA GLY A 238 5.26 -0.48 -3.43
C GLY A 238 4.08 -0.97 -4.29
N PRO A 239 3.67 -2.23 -4.11
CA PRO A 239 2.54 -2.81 -4.85
C PRO A 239 1.22 -2.13 -4.48
N HIS A 240 0.32 -2.05 -5.47
CA HIS A 240 -1.05 -1.65 -5.23
C HIS A 240 -1.84 -2.78 -4.58
N MET A 241 -2.52 -2.47 -3.49
CA MET A 241 -3.38 -3.40 -2.76
C MET A 241 -4.84 -3.07 -3.03
N LEU A 242 -5.58 -4.03 -3.58
CA LEU A 242 -7.03 -3.95 -3.77
C LEU A 242 -7.75 -4.68 -2.65
N MET A 243 -8.81 -4.07 -2.14
CA MET A 243 -9.55 -4.61 -1.01
C MET A 243 -11.05 -4.54 -1.24
N PHE A 244 -11.78 -5.56 -0.79
CA PHE A 244 -13.23 -5.51 -0.65
C PHE A 244 -13.66 -6.26 0.61
N SER A 245 -14.87 -6.02 1.08
CA SER A 245 -15.50 -6.78 2.15
C SER A 245 -16.94 -7.14 1.83
N LEU A 246 -17.54 -8.04 2.60
CA LEU A 246 -18.88 -8.54 2.35
C LEU A 246 -19.93 -7.48 2.77
N PRO A 247 -20.80 -7.02 1.86
CA PRO A 247 -21.81 -6.00 2.14
C PRO A 247 -23.05 -6.62 2.80
N ILE A 248 -22.87 -7.32 3.92
CA ILE A 248 -23.93 -8.10 4.58
C ILE A 248 -25.15 -7.23 4.89
N GLY A 249 -24.94 -6.03 5.45
CA GLY A 249 -26.03 -5.12 5.78
C GLY A 249 -26.82 -4.65 4.56
N ALA A 250 -26.14 -4.38 3.44
CA ALA A 250 -26.80 -4.03 2.19
C ALA A 250 -27.67 -5.17 1.66
N ILE A 251 -27.14 -6.40 1.64
CA ILE A 251 -27.86 -7.59 1.17
C ILE A 251 -29.09 -7.84 2.05
N VAL A 252 -28.92 -7.88 3.37
CA VAL A 252 -30.01 -8.13 4.33
C VAL A 252 -31.10 -7.07 4.20
N PHE A 253 -30.72 -5.78 4.11
CA PHE A 253 -31.69 -4.72 3.94
C PHE A 253 -32.47 -4.83 2.62
N LEU A 254 -31.80 -5.10 1.50
CA LEU A 254 -32.44 -5.18 0.19
C LEU A 254 -33.42 -6.37 0.11
N LEU A 255 -33.04 -7.53 0.66
CA LEU A 255 -33.92 -8.71 0.73
C LEU A 255 -35.09 -8.49 1.71
N GLY A 256 -34.83 -7.88 2.86
CA GLY A 256 -35.84 -7.62 3.90
C GLY A 256 -36.74 -6.41 3.67
N ARG A 257 -36.49 -5.61 2.61
CA ARG A 257 -37.12 -4.29 2.41
C ARG A 257 -38.66 -4.28 2.51
N ARG A 258 -39.33 -5.36 2.08
CA ARG A 258 -40.80 -5.43 2.05
C ARG A 258 -41.42 -5.43 3.44
N SER A 259 -40.81 -6.11 4.41
CA SER A 259 -41.34 -6.17 5.79
C SER A 259 -41.27 -4.81 6.50
N PHE A 260 -40.24 -4.02 6.22
CA PHE A 260 -40.10 -2.68 6.80
C PHE A 260 -41.18 -1.70 6.33
N ARG A 261 -41.73 -1.89 5.12
CA ARG A 261 -42.84 -1.06 4.61
C ARG A 261 -44.19 -1.50 5.17
N ALA A 262 -44.40 -2.80 5.35
CA ALA A 262 -45.63 -3.35 5.90
C ALA A 262 -45.87 -2.93 7.35
N ASN A 263 -44.80 -2.79 8.15
CA ASN A 263 -44.87 -2.35 9.54
C ASN A 263 -44.88 -0.82 9.72
N ALA A 264 -44.85 -0.06 8.62
CA ALA A 264 -44.85 1.40 8.63
C ALA A 264 -46.21 2.01 8.22
N ALA A 265 -47.10 1.19 7.64
CA ALA A 265 -48.49 1.53 7.35
C ALA A 265 -49.36 1.16 8.55
#